data_AF-A0A6P8AQ90-F1
#
_entry.id   AF-A0A6P8AQ90-F1
#
_cell.length_a   1.000
_cell.length_b   1.000
_cell.length_c   1.000
_cell.angle_alpha   90.00
_cell.angle_beta   90.00
_cell.angle_gamma   90.00
#
_symmetry.space_group_name_H-M   'P 1'
#
loop_
_entity.id
_entity.type
_entity.pdbx_description
1 polymer ?
#
loop_
_entity_poly.entity_id
_entity_poly.type
_entity_poly.pdbx_seq_one_letter_code
_entity_poly.pdbx_strand_id
1 'polypeptide(L)'
;MDHTRDPCPWVILNDFGGAFCMGAIGGTIWHGVKGFRNSPYGERRIGALTAIKMRAPVLGGNFGVWGGLFSTFDCAVKGIRKKEDPYNAIIAGFFTGGSLAIRGGYKAARNNAIGCAILLGVIEGVGIGFQKMMAGSTKLEAMPPPPEAQPIPA
;
A
#
# COMPACT_ATOMS: atom_id res chain seq x y z
N MET A 1 -9.29 1.40 -22.12
CA MET A 1 -9.35 2.45 -21.08
C MET A 1 -9.54 1.72 -19.78
N ASP A 2 -8.45 1.36 -19.12
CA ASP A 2 -8.49 0.67 -17.83
C ASP A 2 -8.94 1.66 -16.74
N HIS A 3 -10.24 1.64 -16.44
CA HIS A 3 -10.86 2.45 -15.38
C HIS A 3 -10.64 1.89 -13.97
N THR A 4 -9.70 0.96 -13.78
CA THR A 4 -9.40 0.33 -12.49
C THR A 4 -8.48 1.17 -11.60
N ARG A 5 -7.79 2.18 -12.16
CA ARG A 5 -6.96 3.12 -11.40
C ARG A 5 -7.41 4.56 -11.65
N ASP A 6 -7.73 5.26 -10.57
CA ASP A 6 -7.97 6.70 -10.62
C ASP A 6 -6.75 7.44 -11.22
N PRO A 7 -6.96 8.48 -12.05
CA PRO A 7 -5.86 9.25 -12.61
C PRO A 7 -5.13 10.03 -11.50
N CYS A 8 -3.82 10.25 -11.67
CA CYS A 8 -3.09 11.21 -10.84
C CYS A 8 -3.69 12.62 -11.11
N PRO A 9 -4.03 13.43 -10.08
CA PRO A 9 -3.68 13.28 -8.66
C PRO A 9 -4.76 12.65 -7.77
N TRP A 10 -5.91 12.24 -8.32
CA TRP A 10 -7.04 11.74 -7.52
C TRP A 10 -6.68 10.49 -6.71
N VAL A 11 -5.87 9.60 -7.29
CA VAL A 11 -5.34 8.42 -6.58
C VAL A 11 -4.54 8.79 -5.33
N ILE A 12 -3.84 9.92 -5.33
CA ILE A 12 -3.05 10.38 -4.17
C ILE A 12 -3.97 10.76 -3.01
N LEU A 13 -5.09 11.44 -3.31
CA LEU A 13 -6.09 11.80 -2.30
C LEU A 13 -6.79 10.56 -1.76
N ASN A 14 -7.15 9.63 -2.64
CA ASN A 14 -7.81 8.38 -2.25
C ASN A 14 -6.88 7.52 -1.37
N ASP A 15 -5.60 7.38 -1.75
CA ASP A 15 -4.61 6.61 -0.98
C ASP A 15 -4.26 7.27 0.35
N PHE A 16 -4.17 8.60 0.40
CA PHE A 16 -3.98 9.34 1.65
C PHE A 16 -5.16 9.10 2.61
N GLY A 17 -6.40 9.24 2.12
CA GLY A 17 -7.61 9.04 2.91
C GLY A 17 -7.77 7.58 3.36
N GLY A 18 -7.55 6.62 2.45
CA GLY A 18 -7.59 5.19 2.75
C GLY A 18 -6.56 4.80 3.79
N ALA A 19 -5.32 5.24 3.65
CA ALA A 19 -4.26 4.97 4.62
C ALA A 19 -4.53 5.65 5.98
N PHE A 20 -5.08 6.87 5.98
CA PHE A 20 -5.50 7.53 7.22
C PHE A 20 -6.58 6.73 7.94
N CYS A 21 -7.63 6.29 7.24
CA CYS A 21 -8.70 5.49 7.80
C CYS A 21 -8.18 4.15 8.36
N MET A 22 -7.33 3.45 7.61
CA MET A 22 -6.68 2.22 8.09
C MET A 22 -5.88 2.46 9.36
N GLY A 23 -5.07 3.52 9.41
CA GLY A 23 -4.28 3.87 10.59
C GLY A 23 -5.13 4.35 11.78
N ALA A 24 -6.22 5.06 11.54
CA ALA A 24 -7.15 5.49 12.57
C ALA A 24 -7.90 4.31 13.19
N ILE A 25 -8.42 3.38 12.36
CA ILE A 25 -9.11 2.16 12.83
C ILE A 25 -8.12 1.23 13.55
N GLY A 26 -6.94 0.98 12.98
CA GLY A 26 -5.91 0.19 13.65
C GLY A 26 -5.46 0.84 14.96
N GLY A 27 -5.33 2.17 14.98
CA GLY A 27 -4.95 2.96 16.14
C GLY A 27 -6.00 2.96 17.25
N THR A 28 -7.28 3.06 16.93
CA THR A 28 -8.36 3.00 17.92
C THR A 28 -8.41 1.62 18.58
N ILE A 29 -8.25 0.55 17.82
CA ILE A 29 -8.24 -0.83 18.34
C ILE A 29 -6.99 -1.04 19.22
N TRP A 30 -5.80 -0.77 18.67
CA TRP A 30 -4.55 -1.03 19.38
C TRP A 30 -4.38 -0.15 20.63
N HIS A 31 -4.56 1.17 20.50
CA HIS A 31 -4.43 2.09 21.62
C HIS A 31 -5.62 2.03 22.58
N GLY A 32 -6.80 1.59 22.12
CA GLY A 32 -7.95 1.30 22.96
C GLY A 32 -7.70 0.10 23.87
N VAL A 33 -7.29 -1.03 23.31
CA VAL A 33 -6.97 -2.24 24.09
C VAL A 33 -5.78 -1.99 25.02
N LYS A 34 -4.70 -1.38 24.51
CA LYS A 34 -3.53 -1.06 25.32
C LYS A 34 -3.85 -0.03 26.41
N GLY A 35 -4.64 0.99 26.09
CA GLY A 35 -5.10 2.00 27.06
C GLY A 35 -5.94 1.37 28.17
N PHE A 36 -6.89 0.50 27.81
CA PHE A 36 -7.72 -0.20 28.79
C PHE A 36 -6.89 -1.10 29.74
N ARG A 37 -5.88 -1.81 29.21
CA ARG A 37 -5.03 -2.72 29.99
C ARG A 37 -4.02 -1.99 30.88
N ASN A 38 -3.56 -0.81 30.47
CA ASN A 38 -2.52 -0.05 31.19
C ASN A 38 -3.08 0.95 32.23
N SER A 39 -4.39 1.17 32.25
CA SER A 39 -5.03 2.12 33.15
C SER A 39 -5.38 1.52 34.52
N PRO A 40 -5.34 2.33 35.60
CA PRO A 40 -5.66 1.90 36.95
C PRO A 40 -7.11 1.42 37.07
N TYR A 41 -7.37 0.53 38.03
CA TYR A 41 -8.70 0.02 38.32
C TYR A 41 -9.64 1.19 38.68
N GLY A 42 -10.81 1.26 38.02
CA GLY A 42 -11.78 2.35 38.19
C GLY A 42 -11.83 3.33 37.01
N GLU A 43 -10.69 3.65 36.38
CA GLU A 43 -10.62 4.64 35.29
C GLU A 43 -10.31 4.03 33.91
N ARG A 44 -10.36 2.71 33.77
CA ARG A 44 -9.98 1.99 32.54
C ARG A 44 -10.65 2.50 31.27
N ARG A 45 -11.93 2.89 31.36
CA ARG A 45 -12.69 3.43 30.21
C ARG A 45 -12.21 4.84 29.83
N ILE A 46 -11.94 5.68 30.81
CA ILE A 46 -11.44 7.05 30.61
C ILE A 46 -10.01 6.99 30.06
N GLY A 47 -9.16 6.14 30.63
CA GLY A 47 -7.79 5.94 30.14
C GLY A 47 -7.73 5.34 28.73
N ALA A 48 -8.64 4.42 28.38
CA ALA A 48 -8.78 3.93 27.00
C ALA A 48 -9.21 5.05 26.03
N LEU A 49 -10.24 5.82 26.38
CA LEU A 49 -10.72 6.95 25.55
C LEU A 49 -9.64 8.01 25.35
N THR A 50 -8.92 8.38 26.41
CA THR A 50 -7.81 9.35 26.35
C THR A 50 -6.67 8.81 25.49
N ALA A 51 -6.31 7.52 25.61
CA ALA A 51 -5.29 6.90 24.79
C ALA A 51 -5.68 6.89 23.30
N ILE A 52 -6.93 6.56 22.98
CA ILE A 52 -7.45 6.60 21.61
C ILE A 52 -7.37 8.03 21.06
N LYS A 53 -7.91 9.02 21.80
CA LYS A 53 -7.98 10.40 21.35
C LYS A 53 -6.59 11.01 21.09
N MET A 54 -5.59 10.65 21.90
CA MET A 54 -4.24 11.19 21.79
C MET A 54 -3.38 10.47 20.74
N ARG A 55 -3.62 9.19 20.45
CA ARG A 55 -2.70 8.36 19.65
C ARG A 55 -3.28 7.88 18.33
N ALA A 56 -4.58 7.58 18.24
CA ALA A 56 -5.21 7.11 17.01
C ALA A 56 -5.09 8.12 15.84
N PRO A 57 -5.35 9.44 16.00
CA PRO A 57 -5.21 10.37 14.89
C PRO A 57 -3.74 10.60 14.48
N VAL A 58 -2.80 10.48 15.42
CA VAL A 58 -1.36 10.58 15.11
C VAL A 58 -0.91 9.38 14.28
N LEU A 59 -1.36 8.17 14.66
CA LEU A 59 -1.08 6.97 13.88
C LEU A 59 -1.72 7.03 12.50
N GLY A 60 -3.00 7.42 12.42
CA GLY A 60 -3.69 7.68 11.15
C GLY A 60 -2.96 8.69 10.28
N GLY A 61 -2.53 9.81 10.85
CA GLY A 61 -1.76 10.84 10.15
C GLY A 61 -0.44 10.31 9.59
N ASN A 62 0.30 9.51 10.36
CA ASN A 62 1.55 8.90 9.88
C ASN A 62 1.31 7.93 8.70
N PHE A 63 0.26 7.10 8.78
CA PHE A 63 -0.11 6.20 7.66
C PHE A 63 -0.60 6.99 6.44
N GLY A 64 -1.40 8.02 6.65
CA GLY A 64 -1.86 8.92 5.59
C GLY A 64 -0.69 9.59 4.87
N VAL A 65 0.25 10.20 5.61
CA VAL A 65 1.45 10.83 5.05
C VAL A 65 2.30 9.81 4.28
N TRP A 66 2.50 8.61 4.81
CA TRP A 66 3.24 7.56 4.10
C TRP A 66 2.55 7.17 2.79
N GLY A 67 1.24 6.89 2.83
CA GLY A 67 0.46 6.51 1.64
C GLY A 67 0.42 7.63 0.59
N GLY A 68 0.17 8.86 1.01
CA GLY A 68 0.16 10.04 0.14
C GLY A 68 1.51 10.33 -0.52
N LEU A 69 2.63 10.25 0.22
CA LEU A 69 3.96 10.42 -0.37
C LEU A 69 4.29 9.28 -1.33
N PHE A 70 3.99 8.03 -0.98
CA PHE A 70 4.19 6.89 -1.87
C PHE A 70 3.47 7.08 -3.20
N SER A 71 2.19 7.41 -3.19
CA SER A 71 1.41 7.59 -4.42
C SER A 71 1.86 8.82 -5.21
N THR A 72 2.34 9.86 -4.54
CA THR A 72 2.93 11.04 -5.19
C THR A 72 4.20 10.68 -5.95
N PHE A 73 5.11 9.92 -5.33
CA PHE A 73 6.33 9.49 -6.01
C PHE A 73 6.04 8.45 -7.10
N ASP A 74 5.10 7.53 -6.90
CA ASP A 74 4.69 6.57 -7.94
C ASP A 74 4.12 7.30 -9.16
N CYS A 75 3.22 8.27 -8.96
CA CYS A 75 2.71 9.14 -10.02
C CYS A 75 3.83 9.91 -10.73
N ALA A 76 4.79 10.47 -9.99
CA ALA A 76 5.92 11.21 -10.57
C ALA A 76 6.83 10.30 -11.43
N VAL A 77 7.16 9.11 -10.92
CA VAL A 77 8.01 8.14 -11.64
C VAL A 77 7.28 7.62 -12.89
N LYS A 78 5.99 7.33 -12.80
CA LYS A 78 5.15 6.96 -13.96
C LYS A 78 5.09 8.07 -15.00
N GLY A 79 4.94 9.32 -14.59
CA GLY A 79 4.94 10.47 -15.48
C GLY A 79 6.26 10.63 -16.27
N ILE A 80 7.39 10.36 -15.62
CA ILE A 80 8.73 10.44 -16.24
C ILE A 80 9.01 9.24 -17.14
N ARG A 81 8.75 8.01 -16.66
CA ARG A 81 9.13 6.78 -17.37
C ARG A 81 8.11 6.30 -18.40
N LYS A 82 6.85 6.75 -18.30
CA LYS A 82 5.72 6.32 -19.15
C LYS A 82 5.59 4.80 -19.32
N LYS A 83 6.06 4.05 -18.32
CA LYS A 83 6.03 2.59 -18.25
C LYS A 83 5.58 2.18 -16.86
N GLU A 84 4.75 1.14 -16.78
CA GLU A 84 4.29 0.58 -15.52
C GLU A 84 5.09 -0.70 -15.22
N ASP A 85 6.19 -0.53 -14.48
CA ASP A 85 7.07 -1.63 -14.06
C ASP A 85 7.08 -1.72 -12.52
N PRO A 86 7.35 -2.91 -11.94
CA PRO A 86 7.52 -3.08 -10.49
C PRO A 86 8.66 -2.21 -9.91
N TYR A 87 9.59 -1.77 -10.75
CA TYR A 87 10.62 -0.80 -10.38
C TYR A 87 10.04 0.55 -9.93
N ASN A 88 8.85 0.95 -10.41
CA ASN A 88 8.23 2.20 -10.02
C ASN A 88 7.86 2.18 -8.52
N ALA A 89 7.31 1.07 -8.03
CA ALA A 89 7.00 0.89 -6.62
C ALA A 89 8.26 0.90 -5.76
N ILE A 90 9.34 0.24 -6.19
CA ILE A 90 10.62 0.22 -5.45
C ILE A 90 11.23 1.62 -5.36
N ILE A 91 11.27 2.35 -6.48
CA ILE A 91 11.82 3.71 -6.55
C ILE A 91 10.95 4.67 -5.73
N ALA A 92 9.62 4.58 -5.85
CA ALA A 92 8.69 5.37 -5.06
C ALA A 92 8.88 5.10 -3.56
N GLY A 93 9.00 3.83 -3.15
CA GLY A 93 9.29 3.46 -1.76
C GLY A 93 10.62 4.00 -1.25
N PHE A 94 11.66 3.97 -2.07
CA PHE A 94 12.96 4.55 -1.73
C PHE A 94 12.82 6.06 -1.41
N PHE A 95 12.14 6.81 -2.28
CA PHE A 95 11.93 8.24 -2.08
C PHE A 95 10.99 8.54 -0.90
N THR A 96 9.94 7.75 -0.68
CA THR A 96 9.06 7.85 0.49
C THR A 96 9.85 7.62 1.78
N GLY A 97 10.59 6.52 1.90
CA GLY A 97 11.39 6.22 3.09
C GLY A 97 12.45 7.27 3.36
N GLY A 98 13.12 7.76 2.31
CA GLY A 98 14.13 8.81 2.44
C GLY A 98 13.56 10.17 2.86
N SER A 99 12.44 10.57 2.27
CA SER A 99 11.80 11.86 2.56
C SER A 99 11.19 11.93 3.96
N LEU A 100 10.55 10.84 4.44
CA LEU A 100 10.00 10.81 5.81
C LEU A 100 11.10 10.95 6.88
N ALA A 101 12.26 10.36 6.64
CA ALA A 101 13.36 10.33 7.60
C ALA A 101 14.40 11.45 7.40
N ILE A 102 14.16 12.39 6.47
CA ILE A 102 15.13 13.45 6.15
C ILE A 102 15.45 14.34 7.36
N ARG A 103 14.45 14.57 8.22
CA ARG A 103 14.60 15.34 9.48
C ARG A 103 15.44 14.62 10.53
N GLY A 104 15.60 13.30 10.41
CA GLY A 104 16.46 12.48 11.29
C GLY A 104 17.94 12.49 10.89
N GLY A 105 18.31 13.27 9.87
CA GLY A 105 19.67 13.36 9.33
C GLY A 105 19.96 12.31 8.26
N TYR A 106 21.10 12.47 7.57
CA TYR A 106 21.46 11.67 6.39
C TYR A 106 21.51 10.15 6.66
N LYS A 107 22.04 9.74 7.81
CA LYS A 107 22.13 8.32 8.19
C LYS A 107 20.75 7.69 8.36
N ALA A 108 19.81 8.41 8.99
CA ALA A 108 18.43 7.95 9.16
C ALA A 108 17.69 7.91 7.83
N ALA A 109 17.84 8.95 7.00
CA ALA A 109 17.24 9.03 5.67
C ALA A 109 17.68 7.85 4.78
N ARG A 110 18.99 7.58 4.72
CA ARG A 110 19.53 6.45 3.93
C ARG A 110 19.00 5.10 4.42
N ASN A 111 19.02 4.86 5.72
CA ASN A 111 18.58 3.57 6.27
C ASN A 111 17.08 3.33 6.04
N ASN A 112 16.24 4.36 6.18
CA ASN A 112 14.80 4.25 5.88
C ASN A 112 14.53 4.10 4.37
N ALA A 113 15.24 4.83 3.52
CA ALA A 113 15.10 4.70 2.06
C ALA A 113 15.41 3.27 1.59
N ILE A 114 16.51 2.69 2.07
CA ILE A 114 16.89 1.30 1.76
C ILE A 114 15.87 0.32 2.33
N GLY A 115 15.44 0.51 3.59
CA GLY A 115 14.45 -0.35 4.24
C GLY A 115 13.11 -0.38 3.49
N CYS A 116 12.60 0.79 3.08
CA CYS A 116 11.36 0.86 2.30
C CYS A 116 11.51 0.28 0.89
N ALA A 117 12.65 0.48 0.23
CA ALA A 117 12.91 -0.10 -1.09
C ALA A 117 12.94 -1.64 -1.04
N ILE A 118 13.59 -2.22 -0.04
CA ILE A 118 13.63 -3.68 0.15
C ILE A 118 12.23 -4.20 0.46
N LEU A 119 11.50 -3.57 1.37
CA LEU A 119 10.16 -4.01 1.76
C LEU A 119 9.21 -4.04 0.56
N LEU A 120 9.17 -2.98 -0.25
CA LEU A 120 8.32 -2.98 -1.45
C LEU A 120 8.83 -3.91 -2.55
N GLY A 121 10.16 -4.08 -2.68
CA GLY A 121 10.73 -5.08 -3.58
C GLY A 121 10.28 -6.50 -3.21
N VAL A 122 10.18 -6.82 -1.92
CA VAL A 122 9.63 -8.09 -1.45
C VAL A 122 8.14 -8.19 -1.71
N ILE A 123 7.35 -7.15 -1.44
CA ILE A 123 5.89 -7.17 -1.65
C ILE A 123 5.56 -7.38 -3.13
N GLU A 124 6.18 -6.64 -4.04
CA GLU A 124 6.00 -6.80 -5.49
C GLU A 124 6.54 -8.15 -5.96
N GLY A 125 7.70 -8.59 -5.44
CA GLY A 125 8.28 -9.89 -5.77
C GLY A 125 7.38 -11.06 -5.38
N VAL A 126 6.78 -11.02 -4.19
CA VAL A 126 5.80 -12.01 -3.72
C VAL A 126 4.51 -11.91 -4.53
N GLY A 127 4.06 -10.70 -4.88
CA GLY A 127 2.88 -10.49 -5.74
C GLY A 127 3.03 -11.17 -7.10
N ILE A 128 4.18 -10.95 -7.76
CA ILE A 128 4.51 -11.60 -9.04
C ILE A 128 4.61 -13.12 -8.86
N GLY A 129 5.24 -13.59 -7.77
CA GLY A 129 5.36 -15.02 -7.46
C GLY A 129 4.00 -15.69 -7.26
N PHE A 130 3.11 -15.07 -6.47
CA PHE A 130 1.76 -15.57 -6.21
C PHE A 130 0.89 -15.57 -7.47
N GLN A 131 0.95 -14.50 -8.27
CA GLN A 131 0.27 -14.46 -9.58
C GLN A 131 0.77 -15.57 -10.49
N LYS A 132 2.07 -15.85 -10.54
CA LYS A 132 2.63 -16.95 -11.34
C LYS A 132 2.20 -18.32 -10.84
N MET A 133 2.13 -18.54 -9.54
CA MET A 133 1.64 -19.82 -8.98
C MET A 133 0.15 -20.02 -9.27
N MET A 134 -0.69 -19.01 -9.05
CA MET A 134 -2.13 -19.08 -9.30
C MET A 134 -2.43 -19.18 -10.81
N ALA A 135 -1.68 -18.49 -11.67
CA ALA A 135 -1.79 -18.65 -13.13
C ALA A 135 -1.39 -20.07 -13.59
N GLY A 136 -0.46 -20.72 -12.88
CA GLY A 136 -0.16 -22.13 -13.10
C GLY A 136 -1.31 -23.07 -12.73
N SER A 137 -2.09 -22.72 -11.70
CA SER A 137 -3.30 -23.44 -11.28
C SER A 137 -4.51 -23.16 -12.18
N THR A 138 -4.56 -21.98 -12.81
CA THR A 138 -5.58 -21.56 -13.79
C THR A 138 -5.12 -21.83 -15.23
N LYS A 139 -4.56 -23.01 -15.50
CA LYS A 139 -4.78 -23.63 -16.82
C LYS A 139 -6.16 -24.27 -16.81
N LEU A 140 -7.19 -23.44 -16.71
CA LEU A 140 -8.56 -23.83 -17.05
C LEU A 140 -8.56 -24.17 -18.54
N GLU A 141 -9.14 -25.33 -18.86
CA GLU A 141 -9.35 -25.87 -20.20
C GLU A 141 -9.41 -24.77 -21.28
N ALA A 142 -8.41 -24.77 -22.17
CA ALA A 142 -8.64 -24.20 -23.48
C ALA A 142 -9.81 -24.99 -24.08
N MET A 143 -10.98 -24.35 -24.15
CA MET A 143 -12.14 -24.87 -24.87
C MET A 143 -11.64 -25.34 -26.25
N PRO A 144 -11.91 -26.60 -26.65
CA PRO A 144 -11.46 -27.09 -27.95
C PRO A 144 -11.92 -26.12 -29.04
N PRO A 145 -11.08 -25.85 -30.05
CA PRO A 145 -11.45 -24.94 -31.12
C PRO A 145 -12.80 -25.35 -31.73
N PRO A 146 -13.68 -24.40 -32.09
CA PRO A 146 -14.94 -24.73 -32.74
C PRO A 146 -14.64 -25.55 -34.01
N PRO A 147 -15.39 -26.63 -34.28
CA PRO A 147 -15.13 -27.47 -35.43
C PRO A 147 -15.17 -26.64 -36.71
N GLU A 148 -14.09 -26.73 -37.50
CA GLU A 148 -13.99 -26.15 -38.84
C GLU A 148 -15.22 -26.52 -39.65
N ALA A 149 -15.95 -25.50 -40.12
CA ALA A 149 -17.02 -25.66 -41.07
C ALA A 149 -16.47 -26.38 -42.32
N GLN A 150 -16.91 -27.62 -42.53
CA GLN A 150 -16.54 -28.37 -43.73
C GLN A 150 -17.09 -27.66 -44.97
N PRO A 151 -16.30 -27.51 -46.04
CA PRO A 151 -16.76 -26.88 -47.26
C PRO A 151 -17.83 -27.76 -47.93
N ILE A 152 -18.97 -27.14 -48.22
CA ILE A 152 -20.08 -27.75 -48.97
C ILE A 152 -19.61 -27.98 -50.41
N PRO A 153 -19.60 -29.22 -50.93
CA PRO A 153 -19.33 -29.45 -52.36
C PRO A 153 -20.51 -28.99 -53.21
N ALA A 154 -20.17 -28.46 -54.39
CA ALA A 154 -20.97 -27.70 -55.35
C ALA A 154 -22.35 -28.27 -55.71
#